data_AF-A0A6P8HMA4-F1
#
_entry.id   AF-A0A6P8HMA4-F1
#
_cell.length_a   1.000
_cell.length_b   1.000
_cell.length_c   1.000
_cell.angle_alpha   90.00
_cell.angle_beta   90.00
_cell.angle_gamma   90.00
#
_symmetry.space_group_name_H-M   'P 1'
#
loop_
_entity.id
_entity.type
_entity.pdbx_description
1 polymer ?
#
loop_
_entity_poly.entity_id
_entity_poly.type
_entity_poly.pdbx_seq_one_letter_code
_entity_poly.pdbx_strand_id
1 'polypeptide(L)'
;MSKYHKLVESIDITSDFKAKEENSLPPPSPTMMSQNGRFLDPLMSILWQLMFIAGVFIYGSHSILINLCKVDGKIPFNSASVVLLIELAKLLFSLFFFIPEALAGNIHSPSVKTVLAFSIPAVLYCINNNIVVHVQLYLDPASFQVLGNLKIATTAVLYWLIIKRKISRQKWISLFLVTLAGISNSYGGLHPHHEIIKDNKQQVENKIYVTLLGVLLMLLYCTISGLAGVYTEYILKRQFKVSLHLQNSLLYTYGVVLNFWAFIINDSIQNNTHETVSGSGLGDFFTGYSMWTFLIIITQAMNGLIMSYCWG
;
A
#
# COMPACT_ATOMS: atom_id res chain seq x y z
N MET A 1 45.03 13.91 40.54
CA MET A 1 44.14 13.66 39.39
C MET A 1 44.19 12.22 38.83
N SER A 2 44.83 11.24 39.49
CA SER A 2 45.01 9.88 38.92
C SER A 2 44.02 8.82 39.47
N LYS A 3 43.12 9.19 40.39
CA LYS A 3 42.15 8.24 41.01
C LYS A 3 40.69 8.38 40.55
N TYR A 4 40.34 9.42 39.77
CA TYR A 4 38.99 9.60 39.21
C TYR A 4 38.85 9.12 37.77
N HIS A 5 39.95 8.84 37.07
CA HIS A 5 39.92 8.34 35.69
C HIS A 5 39.68 6.82 35.60
N LYS A 6 39.91 6.07 36.70
CA LYS A 6 39.71 4.61 36.75
C LYS A 6 38.30 4.16 37.18
N LEU A 7 37.38 5.08 37.48
CA LEU A 7 36.00 4.75 37.86
C LEU A 7 34.98 4.93 36.72
N VAL A 8 35.35 5.62 35.63
CA VAL A 8 34.46 5.82 34.47
C VAL A 8 34.58 4.66 33.45
N GLU A 9 35.60 3.82 33.56
CA GLU A 9 35.82 2.66 32.67
C GLU A 9 35.07 1.38 33.09
N SER A 10 34.34 1.41 34.22
CA SER A 10 33.71 0.20 34.79
C SER A 10 32.19 0.11 34.65
N ILE A 11 31.56 1.04 33.91
CA ILE A 11 30.12 0.98 33.62
C ILE A 11 29.89 1.35 32.16
N ASP A 12 30.41 0.53 31.25
CA ASP A 12 29.94 0.52 29.87
C ASP A 12 29.06 -0.71 29.64
N ILE A 13 27.96 -0.77 30.39
CA ILE A 13 26.91 -1.80 30.24
C ILE A 13 26.30 -1.73 28.82
N THR A 14 26.44 -0.58 28.16
CA THR A 14 26.02 -0.33 26.79
C THR A 14 26.86 -1.10 25.76
N SER A 15 28.16 -1.26 25.95
CA SER A 15 29.01 -1.98 25.00
C SER A 15 28.80 -3.50 25.06
N ASP A 16 28.58 -4.04 26.26
CA ASP A 16 28.24 -5.46 26.45
C ASP A 16 26.82 -5.81 25.97
N PHE A 17 25.84 -4.92 26.13
CA PHE A 17 24.51 -5.11 25.52
C PHE A 17 24.57 -5.05 23.99
N LYS A 18 25.39 -4.15 23.44
CA LYS A 18 25.57 -4.01 21.99
C LYS A 18 26.31 -5.20 21.39
N ALA A 19 27.32 -5.74 22.06
CA ALA A 19 28.04 -6.95 21.64
C ALA A 19 27.17 -8.22 21.73
N LYS A 20 26.26 -8.30 22.71
CA LYS A 20 25.34 -9.44 22.86
C LYS A 20 24.17 -9.38 21.87
N GLU A 21 23.71 -8.18 21.49
CA GLU A 21 22.67 -8.00 20.46
C GLU A 21 23.25 -8.19 19.03
N GLU A 22 24.47 -7.70 18.78
CA GLU A 22 25.18 -7.85 17.49
C GLU A 22 25.60 -9.31 17.21
N ASN A 23 25.91 -10.10 18.25
CA ASN A 23 26.15 -11.56 18.12
C ASN A 23 24.87 -12.43 18.09
N SER A 24 23.70 -11.85 18.33
CA SER A 24 22.39 -12.55 18.27
C SER A 24 21.61 -12.29 16.98
N LEU A 25 22.03 -11.28 16.22
CA LEU A 25 21.55 -11.05 14.87
C LEU A 25 22.29 -12.01 13.95
N PRO A 26 21.60 -12.85 13.16
CA PRO A 26 22.28 -13.52 12.05
C PRO A 26 22.92 -12.43 11.18
N PRO A 27 24.10 -12.71 10.58
CA PRO A 27 24.75 -11.76 9.69
C PRO A 27 23.71 -11.22 8.69
N PRO A 28 23.82 -9.94 8.27
CA PRO A 28 22.93 -9.40 7.26
C PRO A 28 22.83 -10.45 6.16
N SER A 29 21.60 -10.92 5.90
CA SER A 29 21.30 -11.91 4.87
C SER A 29 22.22 -11.62 3.72
N PRO A 30 22.98 -12.60 3.19
CA PRO A 30 23.85 -12.33 2.07
C PRO A 30 23.00 -11.58 1.07
N THR A 31 23.36 -10.32 0.86
CA THR A 31 23.04 -9.61 -0.36
C THR A 31 23.13 -10.67 -1.44
N MET A 32 22.15 -10.80 -2.32
CA MET A 32 22.26 -11.70 -3.48
C MET A 32 23.45 -11.25 -4.35
N MET A 33 24.62 -11.60 -3.86
CA MET A 33 25.96 -11.61 -4.36
C MET A 33 26.41 -12.96 -3.85
N SER A 34 25.91 -13.99 -4.55
CA SER A 34 26.75 -15.14 -4.83
C SER A 34 28.16 -14.61 -5.08
N GLN A 35 29.12 -15.13 -4.33
CA GLN A 35 30.56 -14.85 -4.51
C GLN A 35 31.06 -15.16 -5.92
N ASN A 36 30.20 -15.64 -6.82
CA ASN A 36 30.39 -15.62 -8.26
C ASN A 36 29.21 -14.88 -8.90
N GLY A 37 29.48 -13.77 -9.60
CA GLY A 37 28.50 -12.96 -10.34
C GLY A 37 27.78 -13.74 -11.45
N ARG A 38 26.90 -14.66 -11.06
CA ARG A 38 25.91 -15.28 -11.94
C ARG A 38 24.64 -14.46 -11.81
N PHE A 39 24.39 -13.73 -12.89
CA PHE A 39 23.08 -13.35 -13.41
C PHE A 39 21.96 -14.14 -12.72
N LEU A 40 20.97 -13.43 -12.17
CA LEU A 40 19.61 -13.98 -12.02
C LEU A 40 19.34 -14.89 -13.22
N ASP A 41 18.89 -16.14 -13.01
CA ASP A 41 18.59 -17.04 -14.13
C ASP A 41 17.85 -16.23 -15.20
N PRO A 42 18.23 -16.31 -16.49
CA PRO A 42 17.67 -15.43 -17.53
C PRO A 42 16.15 -15.41 -17.51
N LEU A 43 15.54 -16.56 -17.18
CA LEU A 43 14.12 -16.72 -16.96
C LEU A 43 13.58 -15.86 -15.79
N MET A 44 14.23 -15.83 -14.62
CA MET A 44 13.80 -14.99 -13.50
C MET A 44 13.96 -13.51 -13.79
N SER A 45 15.02 -13.10 -14.50
CA SER A 45 15.17 -11.72 -14.93
C SER A 45 14.04 -11.32 -15.88
N ILE A 46 13.68 -12.20 -16.83
CA ILE A 46 12.57 -11.97 -17.76
C ILE A 46 11.23 -11.92 -17.01
N LEU A 47 10.98 -12.86 -16.10
CA LEU A 47 9.75 -12.89 -15.30
C LEU A 47 9.60 -11.62 -14.46
N TRP A 48 10.67 -11.17 -13.81
CA TRP A 48 10.65 -9.93 -13.04
C TRP A 48 10.36 -8.71 -13.92
N GLN A 49 10.96 -8.62 -15.11
CA GLN A 49 10.68 -7.56 -16.08
C GLN A 49 9.23 -7.59 -16.56
N LEU A 50 8.69 -8.76 -16.87
CA LEU A 50 7.29 -8.94 -17.26
C LEU A 50 6.35 -8.52 -16.14
N MET A 51 6.62 -8.90 -14.89
CA MET A 51 5.85 -8.49 -13.72
C MET A 51 5.89 -6.98 -13.51
N PHE A 52 7.06 -6.36 -13.68
CA PHE A 52 7.21 -4.91 -13.57
C PHE A 52 6.40 -4.18 -14.65
N ILE A 53 6.53 -4.59 -15.91
CA ILE A 53 5.77 -4.01 -17.03
C ILE A 53 4.27 -4.17 -16.79
N ALA A 54 3.82 -5.37 -16.42
CA ALA A 54 2.42 -5.64 -16.09
C ALA A 54 1.93 -4.75 -14.95
N GLY A 55 2.72 -4.61 -13.87
CA GLY A 55 2.39 -3.74 -12.73
C GLY A 55 2.21 -2.28 -13.13
N VAL A 56 3.07 -1.75 -14.01
CA VAL A 56 2.95 -0.37 -14.53
C VAL A 56 1.67 -0.20 -15.34
N PHE A 57 1.35 -1.13 -16.25
CA PHE A 57 0.12 -1.08 -17.03
C PHE A 57 -1.13 -1.17 -16.15
N ILE A 58 -1.14 -2.10 -15.20
CA ILE A 58 -2.24 -2.27 -14.23
C ILE A 58 -2.43 -0.98 -13.43
N TYR A 59 -1.37 -0.44 -12.85
CA TYR A 59 -1.44 0.79 -12.06
C TYR A 59 -1.91 1.99 -12.89
N GLY A 60 -1.38 2.15 -14.12
CA GLY A 60 -1.79 3.21 -15.05
C GLY A 60 -3.24 3.10 -15.49
N SER A 61 -3.74 1.87 -15.69
CA SER A 61 -5.13 1.62 -16.10
C SER A 61 -6.16 1.92 -15.01
N HIS A 62 -5.76 1.92 -13.73
CA HIS A 62 -6.69 2.05 -12.61
C HIS A 62 -7.55 3.33 -12.66
N SER A 63 -6.93 4.49 -12.93
CA SER A 63 -7.65 5.77 -13.01
C SER A 63 -8.66 5.78 -14.17
N ILE A 64 -8.29 5.19 -15.31
CA ILE A 64 -9.17 5.06 -16.48
C ILE A 64 -10.37 4.17 -16.13
N LEU A 65 -10.13 3.02 -15.51
CA LEU A 65 -11.19 2.09 -15.12
C LEU A 65 -12.15 2.69 -14.10
N ILE A 66 -11.65 3.45 -13.12
CA ILE A 66 -12.49 4.17 -12.16
C ILE A 66 -13.34 5.22 -12.89
N ASN A 67 -12.79 5.94 -13.86
CA ASN A 67 -13.55 6.89 -14.66
C ASN A 67 -14.63 6.20 -15.52
N LEU A 68 -14.36 5.01 -16.07
CA LEU A 68 -15.34 4.21 -16.81
C LEU A 68 -16.47 3.66 -15.92
N CYS A 69 -16.27 3.60 -14.60
CA CYS A 69 -17.33 3.23 -13.66
C CYS A 69 -18.24 4.40 -13.27
N LYS A 70 -17.89 5.64 -13.60
CA LYS A 70 -18.68 6.80 -13.20
C LYS A 70 -19.97 6.88 -14.02
N VAL A 71 -21.09 7.04 -13.34
CA VAL A 71 -22.39 7.37 -13.94
C VAL A 71 -22.75 8.76 -13.44
N ASP A 72 -23.00 9.70 -14.35
CA ASP A 72 -23.27 11.12 -14.05
C ASP A 72 -22.18 11.80 -13.19
N GLY A 73 -20.91 11.42 -13.42
CA GLY A 73 -19.75 11.96 -12.71
C GLY A 73 -19.56 11.41 -11.28
N LYS A 74 -20.46 10.55 -10.80
CA LYS A 74 -20.40 9.93 -9.46
C LYS A 74 -20.04 8.45 -9.57
N ILE A 75 -19.37 7.93 -8.53
CA ILE A 75 -19.06 6.50 -8.42
C ILE A 75 -20.28 5.82 -7.79
N PRO A 76 -20.96 4.90 -8.50
CA PRO A 76 -22.23 4.34 -8.06
C PRO A 76 -22.09 3.19 -7.05
N PHE A 77 -20.88 2.65 -6.88
CA PHE A 77 -20.61 1.53 -5.97
C PHE A 77 -19.99 1.98 -4.65
N ASN A 78 -20.20 1.17 -3.60
CA ASN A 78 -19.55 1.37 -2.31
C ASN A 78 -18.06 1.00 -2.39
N SER A 79 -17.18 1.93 -1.99
CA SER A 79 -15.73 1.70 -2.03
C SER A 79 -15.28 0.61 -1.05
N ALA A 80 -15.93 0.49 0.12
CA ALA A 80 -15.59 -0.52 1.11
C ALA A 80 -15.90 -1.95 0.64
N SER A 81 -16.99 -2.17 -0.11
CA SER A 81 -17.30 -3.48 -0.67
C SER A 81 -16.33 -3.89 -1.77
N VAL A 82 -15.90 -2.96 -2.63
CA VAL A 82 -14.87 -3.20 -3.65
C VAL A 82 -13.52 -3.56 -3.01
N VAL A 83 -13.10 -2.83 -1.97
CA VAL A 83 -11.85 -3.14 -1.24
C VAL A 83 -11.93 -4.53 -0.58
N LEU A 84 -13.05 -4.88 0.02
CA LEU A 84 -13.25 -6.21 0.60
C LEU A 84 -13.13 -7.32 -0.46
N LEU A 85 -13.74 -7.14 -1.65
CA LEU A 85 -13.63 -8.11 -2.74
C LEU A 85 -12.21 -8.22 -3.30
N ILE A 86 -11.46 -7.13 -3.33
CA ILE A 86 -10.03 -7.14 -3.72
C ILE A 86 -9.21 -7.98 -2.72
N GLU A 87 -9.40 -7.79 -1.41
CA GLU A 87 -8.73 -8.62 -0.40
C GLU A 87 -9.16 -10.09 -0.49
N LEU A 88 -10.45 -10.36 -0.70
CA LEU A 88 -10.97 -11.71 -0.87
C LEU A 88 -10.38 -12.40 -2.10
N ALA A 89 -10.30 -11.71 -3.23
CA ALA A 89 -9.69 -12.23 -4.45
C ALA A 89 -8.21 -12.57 -4.25
N LYS A 90 -7.46 -11.70 -3.55
CA LYS A 90 -6.05 -11.96 -3.20
C LYS A 90 -5.91 -13.17 -2.29
N LEU A 91 -6.78 -13.32 -1.29
CA LEU A 91 -6.80 -14.47 -0.38
C LEU A 91 -7.11 -15.78 -1.12
N LEU A 92 -8.13 -15.79 -1.98
CA LEU A 92 -8.47 -16.98 -2.76
C LEU A 92 -7.32 -17.39 -3.67
N PHE A 93 -6.66 -16.43 -4.31
CA PHE A 93 -5.50 -16.69 -5.14
C PHE A 93 -4.31 -17.20 -4.31
N SER A 94 -4.02 -16.59 -3.16
CA SER A 94 -2.92 -17.06 -2.31
C SER A 94 -3.16 -18.47 -1.76
N LEU A 95 -4.41 -18.79 -1.40
CA LEU A 95 -4.82 -20.12 -0.97
C LEU A 95 -4.74 -21.15 -2.11
N PHE A 96 -5.11 -20.78 -3.33
CA PHE A 96 -5.01 -21.66 -4.49
C PHE A 96 -3.57 -22.17 -4.71
N PHE A 97 -2.56 -21.31 -4.52
CA PHE A 97 -1.15 -21.72 -4.60
C PHE A 97 -0.64 -22.39 -3.31
N PHE A 98 -1.18 -21.99 -2.15
CA PHE A 98 -0.77 -22.56 -0.87
C PHE A 98 -1.28 -23.99 -0.65
N ILE A 99 -2.50 -24.34 -1.08
CA ILE A 99 -3.09 -25.67 -0.84
C ILE A 99 -2.23 -26.81 -1.40
N PRO A 100 -1.76 -26.77 -2.67
CA PRO A 100 -0.86 -27.81 -3.18
C PRO A 100 0.48 -27.89 -2.44
N GLU A 101 1.06 -26.74 -2.08
CA GLU A 101 2.29 -26.66 -1.27
C GLU A 101 2.08 -27.29 0.12
N ALA A 102 0.89 -27.07 0.69
CA ALA A 102 0.50 -27.61 1.98
C ALA A 102 0.33 -29.13 1.95
N LEU A 103 -0.35 -29.64 0.93
CA LEU A 103 -0.55 -31.07 0.71
C LEU A 103 0.77 -31.80 0.42
N ALA A 104 1.75 -31.13 -0.17
CA ALA A 104 3.09 -31.67 -0.41
C ALA A 104 3.94 -31.81 0.88
N GLY A 105 3.46 -31.32 2.03
CA GLY A 105 4.12 -31.50 3.33
C GLY A 105 5.30 -30.56 3.59
N ASN A 106 5.57 -29.59 2.71
CA ASN A 106 6.70 -28.66 2.82
C ASN A 106 6.39 -27.40 3.66
N ILE A 107 5.55 -27.52 4.70
CA ILE A 107 5.11 -26.34 5.48
C ILE A 107 5.87 -26.22 6.78
N HIS A 108 6.48 -25.06 6.99
CA HIS A 108 6.88 -24.62 8.33
C HIS A 108 5.73 -23.82 8.95
N SER A 109 5.15 -24.34 10.03
CA SER A 109 4.10 -23.63 10.76
C SER A 109 4.68 -22.39 11.45
N PRO A 110 4.13 -21.18 11.21
CA PRO A 110 4.62 -19.95 11.83
C PRO A 110 4.26 -19.90 13.32
N SER A 111 5.12 -19.24 14.11
CA SER A 111 4.81 -18.96 15.52
C SER A 111 3.60 -18.01 15.64
N VAL A 112 2.83 -18.12 16.73
CA VAL A 112 1.70 -17.22 17.03
C VAL A 112 2.13 -15.74 16.99
N LYS A 113 3.35 -15.43 17.46
CA LYS A 113 3.90 -14.06 17.39
C LYS A 113 4.06 -13.58 15.95
N THR A 114 4.53 -14.45 15.06
CA THR A 114 4.65 -14.16 13.62
C THR A 114 3.27 -13.94 13.01
N VAL A 115 2.32 -14.82 13.30
CA VAL A 115 0.93 -14.72 12.82
C VAL A 115 0.29 -13.41 13.27
N LEU A 116 0.46 -13.02 14.53
CA LEU A 116 -0.05 -11.75 15.03
C LEU A 116 0.67 -10.54 14.43
N ALA A 117 1.96 -10.63 14.11
CA ALA A 117 2.68 -9.52 13.51
C ALA A 117 2.18 -9.18 12.09
N PHE A 118 1.56 -10.12 11.36
CA PHE A 118 0.89 -9.85 10.07
C PHE A 118 -0.40 -9.03 10.21
N SER A 119 -0.96 -8.89 11.42
CA SER A 119 -2.13 -8.02 11.63
C SER A 119 -1.77 -6.54 11.53
N ILE A 120 -0.54 -6.15 11.91
CA ILE A 120 -0.06 -4.77 11.87
C ILE A 120 -0.13 -4.18 10.45
N PRO A 121 0.49 -4.77 9.42
CA PRO A 121 0.36 -4.26 8.05
C PRO A 121 -1.07 -4.30 7.54
N ALA A 122 -1.86 -5.33 7.89
CA ALA A 122 -3.27 -5.40 7.51
C ALA A 122 -4.11 -4.25 8.10
N VAL A 123 -3.89 -3.90 9.37
CA VAL A 123 -4.51 -2.73 10.02
C VAL A 123 -4.09 -1.44 9.32
N LEU A 124 -2.80 -1.28 9.02
CA LEU A 124 -2.32 -0.10 8.31
C LEU A 124 -2.94 0.03 6.91
N TYR A 125 -3.07 -1.07 6.16
CA TYR A 125 -3.75 -1.08 4.86
C TYR A 125 -5.24 -0.77 4.99
N CYS A 126 -5.94 -1.35 5.98
CA CYS A 126 -7.34 -1.04 6.24
C CYS A 126 -7.54 0.46 6.54
N ILE A 127 -6.73 1.03 7.43
CA ILE A 127 -6.75 2.46 7.73
C ILE A 127 -6.45 3.28 6.47
N ASN A 128 -5.44 2.89 5.69
CA ASN A 128 -5.06 3.59 4.46
C ASN A 128 -6.21 3.63 3.44
N ASN A 129 -6.89 2.50 3.25
CA ASN A 129 -8.01 2.34 2.33
C ASN A 129 -9.26 3.13 2.77
N ASN A 130 -9.44 3.39 4.06
CA ASN A 130 -10.54 4.23 4.54
C ASN A 130 -10.18 5.74 4.49
N ILE A 131 -8.95 6.10 4.85
CA ILE A 131 -8.49 7.50 4.79
C ILE A 131 -8.53 8.02 3.35
N VAL A 132 -8.16 7.21 2.34
CA VAL A 132 -8.15 7.67 0.95
C VAL A 132 -9.53 8.14 0.49
N VAL A 133 -10.60 7.45 0.90
CA VAL A 133 -11.98 7.85 0.59
C VAL A 133 -12.32 9.18 1.26
N HIS A 134 -11.93 9.37 2.53
CA HIS A 134 -12.12 10.65 3.21
C HIS A 134 -11.31 11.78 2.59
N VAL A 135 -10.06 11.56 2.20
CA VAL A 135 -9.22 12.57 1.55
C VAL A 135 -9.84 13.06 0.24
N GLN A 136 -10.45 12.16 -0.53
CA GLN A 136 -11.13 12.49 -1.79
C GLN A 136 -12.35 13.40 -1.61
N LEU A 137 -12.89 13.55 -0.39
CA LEU A 137 -13.93 14.54 -0.08
C LEU A 137 -13.35 15.95 0.10
N TYR A 138 -12.06 16.06 0.42
CA TYR A 138 -11.40 17.33 0.74
C TYR A 138 -10.44 17.83 -0.34
N LEU A 139 -10.15 17.01 -1.36
CA LEU A 139 -9.25 17.30 -2.46
C LEU A 139 -9.89 16.94 -3.79
N ASP A 140 -9.75 17.81 -4.78
CA ASP A 140 -10.11 17.47 -6.15
C ASP A 140 -9.18 16.35 -6.72
N PRO A 141 -9.62 15.58 -7.72
CA PRO A 141 -8.84 14.46 -8.26
C PRO A 141 -7.45 14.84 -8.78
N ALA A 142 -7.29 16.05 -9.33
CA ALA A 142 -6.02 16.52 -9.83
C ALA A 142 -5.07 16.75 -8.65
N SER A 143 -5.50 17.51 -7.63
CA SER A 143 -4.76 17.77 -6.39
C SER A 143 -4.39 16.48 -5.64
N PHE A 144 -5.32 15.51 -5.55
CA PHE A 144 -5.06 14.20 -4.96
C PHE A 144 -3.92 13.47 -5.68
N GLN A 145 -3.89 13.51 -7.01
CA GLN A 145 -2.84 12.86 -7.80
C GLN A 145 -1.47 13.53 -7.59
N VAL A 146 -1.42 14.86 -7.47
CA VAL A 146 -0.17 15.60 -7.19
C VAL A 146 0.39 15.21 -5.84
N LEU A 147 -0.43 15.36 -4.80
CA LEU A 147 -0.03 15.14 -3.42
C LEU A 147 0.23 13.65 -3.16
N GLY A 148 -0.35 12.76 -3.96
CA GLY A 148 -0.05 11.33 -3.99
C GLY A 148 1.42 11.02 -4.30
N ASN A 149 2.11 11.85 -5.07
CA ASN A 149 3.53 11.63 -5.38
C ASN A 149 4.44 11.78 -4.14
N LEU A 150 3.98 12.48 -3.09
CA LEU A 150 4.67 12.55 -1.79
C LEU A 150 4.78 11.18 -1.11
N LYS A 151 3.93 10.21 -1.49
CA LYS A 151 4.03 8.83 -1.04
C LYS A 151 5.40 8.23 -1.36
N ILE A 152 6.00 8.60 -2.49
CA ILE A 152 7.31 8.07 -2.91
C ILE A 152 8.40 8.59 -1.96
N ALA A 153 8.38 9.89 -1.67
CA ALA A 153 9.30 10.52 -0.72
C ALA A 153 9.16 9.95 0.69
N THR A 154 7.93 9.89 1.21
CA THR A 154 7.64 9.35 2.55
C THR A 154 8.05 7.88 2.68
N THR A 155 7.75 7.05 1.68
CA THR A 155 8.16 5.64 1.65
C THR A 155 9.68 5.51 1.68
N ALA A 156 10.41 6.30 0.89
CA ALA A 156 11.88 6.26 0.88
C ALA A 156 12.49 6.64 2.24
N VAL A 157 11.94 7.65 2.91
CA VAL A 157 12.36 8.02 4.28
C VAL A 157 12.07 6.89 5.27
N LEU A 158 10.90 6.25 5.17
CA LEU A 158 10.55 5.11 6.03
C LEU A 158 11.44 3.89 5.78
N TYR A 159 11.83 3.60 4.55
CA TYR A 159 12.85 2.58 4.24
C TYR A 159 14.18 2.87 4.93
N TRP A 160 14.59 4.13 4.94
CA TRP A 160 15.82 4.54 5.60
C TRP A 160 15.71 4.40 7.12
N LEU A 161 14.56 4.73 7.73
CA LEU A 161 14.36 4.65 9.17
C LEU A 161 14.16 3.22 9.69
N ILE A 162 13.29 2.43 9.05
CA ILE A 162 12.83 1.12 9.54
C ILE A 162 13.77 0.01 9.10
N ILE A 163 14.09 -0.04 7.81
CA ILE A 163 14.95 -1.09 7.23
C ILE A 163 16.44 -0.69 7.31
N LYS A 164 16.76 0.53 7.78
CA LYS A 164 18.12 1.05 7.98
C LYS A 164 19.00 0.96 6.73
N ARG A 165 18.40 0.98 5.54
CA ARG A 165 19.13 0.87 4.26
C ARG A 165 19.77 2.21 3.91
N LYS A 166 21.09 2.25 3.73
CA LYS A 166 21.81 3.48 3.34
C LYS A 166 21.39 3.91 1.92
N ILE A 167 20.85 5.12 1.80
CA ILE A 167 20.47 5.73 0.53
C ILE A 167 21.67 6.50 -0.03
N SER A 168 22.16 6.10 -1.21
CA SER A 168 23.23 6.80 -1.93
C SER A 168 22.77 8.19 -2.40
N ARG A 169 23.70 9.14 -2.57
CA ARG A 169 23.41 10.48 -3.10
C ARG A 169 22.67 10.44 -4.44
N GLN A 170 22.98 9.48 -5.31
CA GLN A 170 22.27 9.29 -6.59
C GLN A 170 20.78 8.94 -6.39
N LYS A 171 20.45 8.11 -5.40
CA LYS A 171 19.06 7.71 -5.11
C LYS A 171 18.26 8.87 -4.51
N TRP A 172 18.91 9.74 -3.73
CA TRP A 172 18.30 10.98 -3.26
C TRP A 172 17.98 11.93 -4.42
N ILE A 173 18.88 12.07 -5.39
CA ILE A 173 18.63 12.87 -6.60
C ILE A 173 17.48 12.27 -7.41
N SER A 174 17.44 10.94 -7.61
CA SER A 174 16.32 10.27 -8.29
C SER A 174 15.00 10.50 -7.55
N LEU A 175 14.99 10.46 -6.22
CA LEU A 175 13.80 10.73 -5.41
C LEU A 175 13.30 12.17 -5.59
N PHE A 176 14.23 13.12 -5.60
CA PHE A 176 13.92 14.53 -5.86
C PHE A 176 13.36 14.72 -7.27
N LEU A 177 14.00 14.14 -8.29
CA LEU A 177 13.55 14.21 -9.68
C LEU A 177 12.16 13.58 -9.87
N VAL A 178 11.87 12.45 -9.25
CA VAL A 178 10.54 11.80 -9.33
C VAL A 178 9.47 12.66 -8.65
N THR A 179 9.79 13.24 -7.49
CA THR A 179 8.87 14.14 -6.80
C THR A 179 8.59 15.39 -7.64
N LEU A 180 9.65 15.97 -8.22
CA LEU A 180 9.55 17.14 -9.09
C LEU A 180 8.79 16.83 -10.39
N ALA A 181 9.03 15.69 -11.02
CA ALA A 181 8.29 15.24 -12.20
C ALA A 181 6.80 15.03 -11.89
N GLY A 182 6.47 14.48 -10.71
CA GLY A 182 5.09 14.33 -10.25
C GLY A 182 4.38 15.67 -10.06
N ILE A 183 5.09 16.66 -9.52
CA ILE A 183 4.61 18.05 -9.40
C ILE A 183 4.44 18.68 -10.79
N SER A 184 5.42 18.54 -11.69
CA SER A 184 5.38 19.07 -13.05
C SER A 184 4.25 18.48 -13.90
N ASN A 185 4.00 17.17 -13.78
CA ASN A 185 2.88 16.50 -14.46
C ASN A 185 1.52 17.06 -14.02
N SER A 186 1.42 17.55 -12.78
CA SER A 186 0.21 18.23 -12.31
C SER A 186 -0.01 19.57 -12.99
N TYR A 187 1.05 20.35 -13.26
CA TYR A 187 0.89 21.67 -13.85
C TYR A 187 0.34 21.60 -15.28
N GLY A 188 0.60 20.51 -16.02
CA GLY A 188 0.05 20.27 -17.35
C GLY A 188 -1.46 19.94 -17.36
N GLY A 189 -2.01 19.46 -16.24
CA GLY A 189 -3.44 19.19 -16.07
C GLY A 189 -4.29 20.43 -15.72
N LEU A 190 -3.66 21.58 -15.51
CA LEU A 190 -4.30 22.86 -15.16
C LEU A 190 -4.72 23.69 -16.39
N HIS A 191 -5.02 23.07 -17.53
CA HIS A 191 -5.63 23.80 -18.64
C HIS A 191 -7.11 24.03 -18.33
N PRO A 192 -7.57 25.28 -18.13
CA PRO A 192 -9.00 25.56 -18.14
C PRO A 192 -9.48 25.27 -19.56
N HIS A 193 -10.30 24.23 -19.72
CA HIS A 193 -11.04 24.01 -20.95
C HIS A 193 -11.96 25.23 -21.13
N HIS A 194 -11.53 26.17 -21.97
CA HIS A 194 -12.34 27.29 -22.41
C HIS A 194 -13.27 26.76 -23.50
N GLU A 195 -14.34 26.06 -23.12
CA GLU A 195 -15.44 25.81 -24.04
C GLU A 195 -16.36 27.02 -24.09
N ILE A 196 -16.51 27.53 -25.32
CA ILE A 196 -17.40 28.61 -25.72
C ILE A 196 -18.84 28.10 -25.59
N ILE A 197 -19.57 28.47 -24.53
CA ILE A 197 -21.05 28.46 -24.55
C ILE A 197 -21.57 29.72 -23.84
N LYS A 198 -22.37 30.47 -24.60
CA LYS A 198 -23.14 31.65 -24.21
C LYS A 198 -24.26 31.30 -23.21
N ASP A 199 -24.59 32.31 -22.40
CA ASP A 199 -25.84 32.52 -21.67
C ASP A 199 -26.16 31.70 -20.40
N ASN A 200 -26.16 32.44 -19.28
CA ASN A 200 -27.07 32.36 -18.12
C ASN A 200 -27.58 30.96 -17.69
N LYS A 201 -26.83 30.30 -16.80
CA LYS A 201 -27.32 29.66 -15.55
C LYS A 201 -26.14 29.07 -14.76
N GLN A 202 -26.11 29.38 -13.46
CA GLN A 202 -25.24 28.83 -12.39
C GLN A 202 -23.96 28.13 -12.86
N GLN A 203 -22.88 28.91 -12.93
CA GLN A 203 -21.52 28.36 -12.97
C GLN A 203 -21.27 27.56 -11.70
N VAL A 204 -21.26 26.23 -11.79
CA VAL A 204 -20.52 25.40 -10.85
C VAL A 204 -19.06 25.66 -11.15
N GLU A 205 -18.47 26.54 -10.34
CA GLU A 205 -17.06 26.87 -10.34
C GLU A 205 -16.26 25.56 -10.17
N ASN A 206 -15.55 25.09 -11.21
CA ASN A 206 -14.48 24.10 -11.06
C ASN A 206 -13.29 24.78 -10.35
N LYS A 207 -13.49 25.12 -9.08
CA LYS A 207 -12.47 25.70 -8.22
C LYS A 207 -11.62 24.56 -7.69
N ILE A 208 -10.31 24.68 -7.86
CA ILE A 208 -9.32 23.81 -7.19
C ILE A 208 -9.57 23.97 -5.69
N TYR A 209 -10.26 23.00 -5.09
CA TYR A 209 -10.58 22.99 -3.68
C TYR A 209 -9.49 22.19 -2.98
N VAL A 210 -8.44 22.91 -2.58
CA VAL A 210 -7.39 22.37 -1.71
C VAL A 210 -7.60 22.98 -0.34
N THR A 211 -8.20 22.20 0.56
CA THR A 211 -8.32 22.61 1.97
C THR A 211 -7.06 22.22 2.72
N LEU A 212 -6.62 23.06 3.67
CA LEU A 212 -5.49 22.74 4.55
C LEU A 212 -5.69 21.37 5.25
N LEU A 213 -6.91 21.09 5.69
CA LEU A 213 -7.31 19.79 6.23
C LEU A 213 -7.07 18.64 5.23
N GLY A 214 -7.43 18.84 3.95
CA GLY A 214 -7.19 17.86 2.89
C GLY A 214 -5.71 17.58 2.66
N VAL A 215 -4.85 18.61 2.69
CA VAL A 215 -3.39 18.46 2.60
C VAL A 215 -2.83 17.69 3.80
N LEU A 216 -3.26 18.02 5.02
CA LEU A 216 -2.82 17.33 6.23
C LEU A 216 -3.25 15.86 6.24
N LEU A 217 -4.50 15.58 5.86
CA LEU A 217 -5.02 14.21 5.71
C LEU A 217 -4.26 13.45 4.62
N MET A 218 -3.87 14.12 3.53
CA MET A 218 -3.10 13.50 2.46
C MET A 218 -1.67 13.17 2.87
N LEU A 219 -1.02 14.02 3.67
CA LEU A 219 0.29 13.72 4.26
C LEU A 219 0.20 12.51 5.19
N LEU A 220 -0.80 12.47 6.07
CA LEU A 220 -1.06 11.32 6.94
C LEU A 220 -1.30 10.04 6.12
N TYR A 221 -2.13 10.12 5.09
CA TYR A 221 -2.38 9.02 4.15
C TYR A 221 -1.08 8.51 3.52
N CYS A 222 -0.24 9.40 2.99
CA CYS A 222 1.04 9.03 2.38
C CYS A 222 1.97 8.34 3.38
N THR A 223 2.07 8.86 4.61
CA THR A 223 2.88 8.24 5.67
C THR A 223 2.37 6.86 6.07
N ILE A 224 1.06 6.70 6.27
CA ILE A 224 0.47 5.39 6.61
C ILE A 224 0.66 4.41 5.46
N SER A 225 0.47 4.85 4.22
CA SER A 225 0.65 4.02 3.03
C SER A 225 2.10 3.53 2.88
N GLY A 226 3.06 4.44 3.09
CA GLY A 226 4.48 4.10 3.10
C GLY A 226 4.84 3.18 4.26
N LEU A 227 4.28 3.40 5.44
CA LEU A 227 4.51 2.56 6.62
C LEU A 227 3.98 1.15 6.41
N ALA A 228 2.76 1.01 5.86
CA ALA A 228 2.17 -0.26 5.51
C ALA A 228 3.06 -1.05 4.54
N GLY A 229 3.53 -0.41 3.47
CA GLY A 229 4.41 -1.04 2.47
C GLY A 229 5.76 -1.47 3.06
N VAL A 230 6.45 -0.58 3.75
CA VAL A 230 7.76 -0.86 4.35
C VAL A 230 7.66 -1.94 5.44
N TYR A 231 6.61 -1.91 6.26
CA TYR A 231 6.41 -2.92 7.29
C TYR A 231 6.04 -4.28 6.70
N THR A 232 5.25 -4.31 5.63
CA THR A 232 4.93 -5.54 4.90
C THR A 232 6.19 -6.16 4.31
N GLU A 233 7.04 -5.37 3.65
CA GLU A 233 8.33 -5.88 3.18
C GLU A 233 9.20 -6.37 4.34
N TYR A 234 9.26 -5.61 5.43
CA TYR A 234 10.05 -5.97 6.60
C TYR A 234 9.64 -7.31 7.22
N ILE A 235 8.33 -7.57 7.34
CA ILE A 235 7.84 -8.84 7.90
C ILE A 235 8.04 -9.99 6.92
N LEU A 236 7.77 -9.78 5.63
CA LEU A 236 7.94 -10.80 4.58
C LEU A 236 9.40 -11.28 4.54
N LYS A 237 10.34 -10.32 4.53
CA LYS A 237 11.78 -10.61 4.53
C LYS A 237 12.30 -11.17 5.84
N ARG A 238 11.59 -11.06 6.97
CA ARG A 238 12.06 -11.66 8.24
C ARG A 238 11.64 -13.11 8.40
N GLN A 239 10.63 -13.58 7.66
CA GLN A 239 10.06 -14.91 7.81
C GLN A 239 10.49 -15.87 6.69
N PHE A 240 11.78 -15.89 6.32
CA PHE A 240 12.31 -16.74 5.23
C PHE A 240 11.99 -18.24 5.31
N LYS A 241 11.68 -18.74 6.52
CA LYS A 241 11.33 -20.16 6.73
C LYS A 241 9.88 -20.49 6.35
N VAL A 242 9.01 -19.49 6.30
CA VAL A 242 7.58 -19.64 6.01
C VAL A 242 7.38 -19.40 4.52
N SER A 243 6.58 -20.22 3.84
CA SER A 243 6.34 -20.02 2.41
C SER A 243 5.65 -18.68 2.13
N LEU A 244 6.00 -18.06 1.00
CA LEU A 244 5.44 -16.76 0.61
C LEU A 244 3.91 -16.83 0.45
N HIS A 245 3.39 -17.95 -0.05
CA HIS A 245 1.96 -18.17 -0.21
C HIS A 245 1.23 -18.22 1.14
N LEU A 246 1.84 -18.82 2.17
CA LEU A 246 1.29 -18.82 3.53
C LEU A 246 1.35 -17.43 4.17
N GLN A 247 2.47 -16.71 4.02
CA GLN A 247 2.61 -15.34 4.52
C GLN A 247 1.56 -14.40 3.90
N ASN A 248 1.33 -14.50 2.59
CA ASN A 248 0.28 -13.77 1.88
C ASN A 248 -1.11 -14.16 2.35
N SER A 249 -1.38 -15.45 2.52
CA SER A 249 -2.67 -15.92 3.00
C SER A 249 -2.98 -15.38 4.40
N LEU A 250 -2.00 -15.31 5.30
CA LEU A 250 -2.16 -14.71 6.62
C LEU A 250 -2.46 -13.21 6.52
N LEU A 251 -1.65 -12.47 5.74
CA LEU A 251 -1.84 -11.03 5.54
C LEU A 251 -3.23 -10.70 5.00
N TYR A 252 -3.67 -11.40 3.94
CA TYR A 252 -4.97 -11.17 3.32
C TYR A 252 -6.12 -11.67 4.18
N THR A 253 -5.93 -12.69 5.02
CA THR A 253 -6.96 -13.11 6.00
C THR A 253 -7.26 -11.98 6.98
N TYR A 254 -6.24 -11.36 7.56
CA TYR A 254 -6.46 -10.17 8.40
C TYR A 254 -7.05 -9.00 7.60
N GLY A 255 -6.62 -8.81 6.36
CA GLY A 255 -7.18 -7.81 5.46
C GLY A 255 -8.69 -7.98 5.23
N VAL A 256 -9.14 -9.20 4.92
CA VAL A 256 -10.57 -9.52 4.72
C VAL A 256 -11.35 -9.26 6.01
N VAL A 257 -10.88 -9.74 7.16
CA VAL A 257 -11.56 -9.54 8.44
C VAL A 257 -11.70 -8.05 8.75
N LEU A 258 -10.63 -7.28 8.63
CA LEU A 258 -10.64 -5.85 8.96
C LEU A 258 -11.47 -5.02 7.98
N ASN A 259 -11.42 -5.30 6.68
CA ASN A 259 -12.24 -4.61 5.70
C ASN A 259 -13.71 -5.00 5.79
N PHE A 260 -14.03 -6.23 6.21
CA PHE A 260 -15.39 -6.64 6.50
C PHE A 260 -15.94 -5.86 7.70
N TRP A 261 -15.16 -5.75 8.79
CA TRP A 261 -15.52 -4.89 9.93
C TRP A 261 -15.72 -3.43 9.52
N ALA A 262 -14.83 -2.87 8.69
CA ALA A 262 -14.98 -1.50 8.18
C ALA A 262 -16.25 -1.33 7.33
N PHE A 263 -16.60 -2.31 6.50
CA PHE A 263 -17.84 -2.31 5.73
C PHE A 263 -19.08 -2.26 6.64
N ILE A 264 -19.13 -3.12 7.67
CA ILE A 264 -20.25 -3.14 8.64
C ILE A 264 -20.36 -1.83 9.40
N ILE A 265 -19.24 -1.23 9.80
CA ILE A 265 -19.23 0.07 10.50
C ILE A 265 -19.75 1.18 9.58
N ASN A 266 -19.30 1.23 8.33
CA ASN A 266 -19.74 2.24 7.37
C ASN A 266 -21.24 2.11 7.06
N ASP A 267 -21.74 0.90 6.86
CA ASP A 267 -23.17 0.61 6.68
C ASP A 267 -23.99 1.04 7.91
N SER A 268 -23.49 0.70 9.12
CA SER A 268 -24.14 1.09 10.37
C SER A 268 -24.20 2.61 10.58
N ILE A 269 -23.15 3.35 10.22
CA ILE A 269 -23.12 4.82 10.35
C ILE A 269 -24.12 5.45 9.38
N GLN A 270 -24.14 4.98 8.13
CA GLN A 270 -25.01 5.50 7.08
C GLN A 270 -26.50 5.31 7.40
N ASN A 271 -26.86 4.17 8.00
CA ASN A 271 -28.22 3.87 8.45
C ASN A 271 -28.70 4.80 9.60
N ASN A 272 -27.80 5.36 10.42
CA ASN A 272 -28.16 6.27 11.53
C ASN A 272 -28.41 7.72 11.09
N THR A 273 -27.94 8.12 9.91
CA THR A 273 -28.00 9.52 9.42
C THR A 273 -29.26 9.89 8.62
N HIS A 274 -30.28 9.03 8.54
CA HIS A 274 -31.62 9.37 8.02
C HIS A 274 -31.64 9.99 6.60
N GLU A 275 -31.16 9.26 5.60
CA GLU A 275 -31.76 9.31 4.26
C GLU A 275 -31.96 7.86 3.78
N THR A 276 -33.18 7.36 3.94
CA THR A 276 -33.62 6.09 3.39
C THR A 276 -33.67 6.20 1.87
N VAL A 277 -32.55 5.92 1.21
CA VAL A 277 -32.59 5.31 -0.13
C VAL A 277 -32.80 3.82 0.11
N SER A 278 -33.89 3.29 -0.43
CA SER A 278 -34.36 1.92 -0.26
C SER A 278 -33.27 0.88 -0.58
N GLY A 279 -32.56 0.42 0.44
CA GLY A 279 -31.48 -0.56 0.30
C GLY A 279 -30.68 -0.86 1.57
N SER A 280 -31.24 -0.69 2.78
CA SER A 280 -30.50 -0.90 4.03
C SER A 280 -30.14 -2.39 4.25
N GLY A 281 -28.86 -2.75 4.09
CA GLY A 281 -28.27 -4.04 4.47
C GLY A 281 -27.32 -4.65 3.42
N LEU A 282 -26.84 -5.88 3.68
CA LEU A 282 -26.03 -6.72 2.76
C LEU A 282 -26.56 -6.80 1.30
N GLY A 283 -27.84 -6.45 1.08
CA GLY A 283 -28.44 -6.35 -0.25
C GLY A 283 -27.81 -5.29 -1.15
N ASP A 284 -27.25 -4.21 -0.59
CA ASP A 284 -26.59 -3.14 -1.36
C ASP A 284 -25.10 -3.38 -1.64
N PHE A 285 -24.58 -4.56 -1.27
CA PHE A 285 -23.16 -4.88 -1.41
C PHE A 285 -22.66 -4.81 -2.86
N PHE A 286 -23.50 -5.25 -3.80
CA PHE A 286 -23.21 -5.25 -5.25
C PHE A 286 -23.94 -4.13 -6.02
N THR A 287 -24.58 -3.20 -5.32
CA THR A 287 -25.29 -2.09 -5.97
C THR A 287 -24.30 -1.17 -6.68
N GLY A 288 -24.61 -0.82 -7.93
CA GLY A 288 -23.75 0.02 -8.77
C GLY A 288 -22.56 -0.71 -9.41
N TYR A 289 -22.49 -2.04 -9.32
CA TYR A 289 -21.41 -2.79 -9.95
C TYR A 289 -21.61 -2.89 -11.46
N SER A 290 -20.56 -2.56 -12.19
CA SER A 290 -20.46 -2.73 -13.64
C SER A 290 -19.38 -3.75 -13.99
N MET A 291 -19.29 -4.14 -15.27
CA MET A 291 -18.17 -4.96 -15.75
C MET A 291 -16.80 -4.32 -15.47
N TRP A 292 -16.73 -2.98 -15.51
CA TRP A 292 -15.53 -2.22 -15.17
C TRP A 292 -15.16 -2.35 -13.69
N THR A 293 -16.15 -2.41 -12.79
CA THR A 293 -15.93 -2.63 -11.35
C THR A 293 -15.27 -3.98 -11.10
N PHE A 294 -15.74 -5.04 -11.75
CA PHE A 294 -15.11 -6.36 -11.65
C PHE A 294 -13.68 -6.37 -12.22
N LEU A 295 -13.45 -5.64 -13.31
CA LEU A 295 -12.11 -5.50 -13.89
C LEU A 295 -11.16 -4.76 -12.93
N ILE A 296 -11.64 -3.73 -12.21
CA ILE A 296 -10.88 -3.07 -11.14
C ILE A 296 -10.52 -4.08 -10.04
N ILE A 297 -11.47 -4.91 -9.60
CA ILE A 297 -11.23 -5.89 -8.54
C ILE A 297 -10.11 -6.87 -8.95
N ILE A 298 -10.19 -7.42 -10.16
CA ILE A 298 -9.19 -8.37 -10.67
C ILE A 298 -7.82 -7.69 -10.82
N THR A 299 -7.78 -6.55 -11.50
CA THR A 299 -6.51 -5.83 -11.75
C THR A 299 -5.84 -5.37 -10.46
N GLN A 300 -6.60 -4.88 -9.48
CA GLN A 300 -6.06 -4.49 -8.17
C GLN A 300 -5.60 -5.69 -7.35
N ALA A 301 -6.32 -6.82 -7.41
CA ALA A 301 -5.86 -8.05 -6.77
C ALA A 301 -4.53 -8.52 -7.37
N MET A 302 -4.41 -8.54 -8.70
CA MET A 302 -3.16 -8.87 -9.39
C MET A 302 -2.03 -7.93 -9.01
N ASN A 303 -2.28 -6.62 -8.95
CA ASN A 303 -1.29 -5.63 -8.52
C ASN A 303 -0.74 -5.96 -7.12
N GLY A 304 -1.63 -6.24 -6.16
CA GLY A 304 -1.22 -6.58 -4.79
C GLY A 304 -0.40 -7.88 -4.70
N LEU A 305 -0.73 -8.88 -5.52
CA LEU A 305 0.02 -10.14 -5.59
C LEU A 305 1.40 -9.92 -6.21
N ILE A 306 1.49 -9.23 -7.35
CA ILE A 306 2.76 -8.88 -8.00
C ILE A 306 3.70 -8.17 -7.02
N MET A 307 3.17 -7.19 -6.27
CA MET A 307 3.94 -6.45 -5.27
C MET A 307 4.48 -7.38 -4.16
N SER A 308 3.71 -8.36 -3.71
CA SER A 308 4.18 -9.32 -2.71
C SER A 308 5.33 -10.18 -3.22
N TYR A 309 5.25 -10.69 -4.45
CA TYR A 309 6.35 -11.43 -5.08
C TYR A 309 7.59 -10.57 -5.31
N CYS A 310 7.45 -9.26 -5.51
CA CYS A 310 8.59 -8.35 -5.59
C CYS A 310 9.26 -8.11 -4.22
N TRP A 311 8.55 -8.34 -3.12
CA TRP A 311 9.06 -8.11 -1.76
C TRP A 311 9.65 -9.34 -1.09
N GLY A 312 9.12 -10.54 -1.38
CA GLY A 312 9.65 -11.81 -0.88
C GLY A 312 10.90 -12.27 -1.59
#